data_AF-A0A432FPH1-F1
#
_entry.id   AF-A0A432FPH1-F1
#
_cell.length_a   1.000
_cell.length_b   1.000
_cell.length_c   1.000
_cell.angle_alpha   90.00
_cell.angle_beta   90.00
_cell.angle_gamma   90.00
#
_symmetry.space_group_name_H-M   'P 1'
#
loop_
_entity.id
_entity.type
_entity.pdbx_description
1 polymer ?
#
loop_
_entity_poly.entity_id
_entity_poly.type
_entity_poly.pdbx_seq_one_letter_code
_entity_poly.pdbx_strand_id
1 'polypeptide(L)' 'MNIWLQIGSAVVVVLMLVFLYPTAKQWMTDGPRAKPGDWQAALIPLLLVVGFVVLLILLVKG' A
#
# COMPACT_ATOMS: atom_id res chain seq x y z
N MET A 1 -7.83 27.20 -5.43
CA MET A 1 -9.07 26.55 -4.92
C MET A 1 -9.81 27.55 -4.05
N ASN A 2 -11.13 27.66 -4.17
CA ASN A 2 -11.97 28.52 -3.32
C ASN A 2 -12.16 27.90 -1.92
N ILE A 3 -12.29 28.75 -0.90
CA ILE A 3 -12.40 28.34 0.52
C ILE A 3 -13.56 27.37 0.76
N TRP A 4 -14.70 27.59 0.09
CA TRP A 4 -15.87 26.73 0.17
C TRP A 4 -15.60 25.31 -0.35
N LEU A 5 -14.83 25.17 -1.43
CA LEU A 5 -14.44 23.86 -1.96
C LEU A 5 -13.41 23.18 -1.07
N GLN A 6 -12.48 23.92 -0.46
CA GLN A 6 -11.54 23.36 0.51
C GLN A 6 -12.28 22.77 1.72
N ILE A 7 -13.22 23.54 2.30
CA ILE A 7 -14.05 23.08 3.41
C ILE A 7 -14.90 21.87 2.98
N GLY A 8 -15.56 21.93 1.83
CA GLY A 8 -16.35 20.81 1.30
C GLY A 8 -15.51 19.55 1.10
N SER A 9 -14.33 19.68 0.48
CA SER A 9 -13.42 18.55 0.27
C SER A 9 -12.87 17.97 1.59
N ALA A 10 -12.57 18.82 2.57
CA ALA A 10 -12.13 18.38 3.90
C ALA A 10 -13.23 17.57 4.61
N VAL A 11 -14.48 18.04 4.56
CA VAL A 11 -15.62 17.30 5.13
C VAL A 11 -15.78 15.94 4.45
N VAL A 12 -15.67 15.87 3.12
CA VAL A 12 -15.74 14.60 2.39
C VAL A 12 -14.64 13.64 2.80
N VAL A 13 -13.39 14.12 2.95
CA VAL A 13 -12.27 13.29 3.42
C VAL A 13 -12.51 12.78 4.84
N VAL A 14 -12.98 13.64 5.75
CA VAL A 14 -13.31 13.23 7.13
C VAL A 14 -14.40 12.17 7.12
N LEU A 15 -15.47 12.37 6.36
CA LEU A 15 -16.55 11.39 6.24
C LEU A 15 -16.03 10.07 5.67
N MET A 16 -15.21 10.10 4.62
CA MET A 16 -14.58 8.91 4.06
C MET A 16 -13.80 8.14 5.12
N LEU A 17 -12.97 8.82 5.91
CA LEU A 17 -12.21 8.19 6.99
C LEU A 17 -13.13 7.57 8.05
N VAL A 18 -14.20 8.26 8.46
CA VAL A 18 -15.18 7.73 9.42
C VAL A 18 -15.86 6.48 8.89
N PHE A 19 -16.25 6.46 7.61
CA PHE A 19 -16.89 5.30 6.98
C PHE A 19 -15.92 4.13 6.76
N LEU A 20 -14.65 4.40 6.44
CA LEU A 20 -13.65 3.36 6.21
C LEU A 20 -13.06 2.79 7.51
N TYR A 21 -13.04 3.60 8.58
CA TYR A 21 -12.49 3.24 9.87
C TYR A 21 -13.00 1.90 10.45
N PRO A 22 -14.31 1.58 10.47
CA PRO A 22 -14.77 0.30 11.03
C PRO A 22 -14.18 -0.91 10.28
N THR A 23 -14.15 -0.85 8.95
CA THR A 23 -13.58 -1.91 8.11
C THR A 23 -12.07 -2.02 8.29
N ALA A 24 -11.36 -0.89 8.30
CA ALA A 24 -9.93 -0.86 8.57
C ALA A 24 -9.62 -1.45 9.96
N LYS A 25 -10.40 -1.07 10.99
CA LYS A 25 -10.26 -1.61 12.34
C LYS A 25 -10.49 -3.12 12.36
N GLN A 26 -11.52 -3.62 11.69
CA GLN A 26 -11.78 -5.06 11.56
C GLN A 26 -10.61 -5.79 10.89
N TRP A 27 -10.04 -5.24 9.83
CA TRP A 27 -8.87 -5.84 9.18
C TRP A 27 -7.63 -5.85 10.06
N MET A 28 -7.46 -4.83 10.91
CA MET A 28 -6.35 -4.78 11.86
C MET A 28 -6.51 -5.76 13.02
N THR A 29 -7.73 -6.00 13.50
CA THR A 29 -7.99 -6.92 14.64
C THR A 29 -8.14 -8.36 14.20
N ASP A 30 -8.85 -8.60 13.10
CA ASP A 30 -9.34 -9.92 12.69
C ASP A 30 -8.61 -10.43 11.43
N GLY A 31 -7.76 -9.59 10.82
CA GLY A 31 -6.96 -9.96 9.66
C GLY A 31 -5.93 -11.05 9.97
N PRO A 32 -5.51 -11.84 8.97
CA PRO A 32 -4.45 -12.82 9.13
C PRO A 32 -3.19 -12.12 9.62
N ARG A 33 -2.77 -12.43 10.85
CA ARG A 33 -1.49 -11.91 11.36
C ARG A 33 -0.36 -12.53 10.57
N ALA A 34 0.64 -11.71 10.23
CA ALA A 34 1.86 -12.18 9.61
C ALA A 34 2.45 -13.31 10.48
N LYS A 35 2.55 -14.50 9.90
CA LYS A 35 3.19 -15.65 10.52
C LYS A 35 4.70 -15.51 10.39
N PRO A 36 5.47 -16.17 11.29
CA PRO A 36 6.89 -16.37 11.05
C PRO A 36 7.09 -16.99 9.66
N GLY A 37 7.87 -16.33 8.81
CA GLY A 37 8.11 -16.76 7.43
C GLY A 37 7.36 -15.96 6.35
N ASP A 38 6.30 -15.21 6.66
CA ASP A 38 5.59 -14.42 5.64
C ASP A 38 6.49 -13.31 5.05
N TRP A 39 7.34 -12.71 5.88
CA TRP A 39 8.36 -11.75 5.44
C TRP A 39 9.46 -12.39 4.59
N GLN A 40 9.79 -13.65 4.85
CA GLN A 40 10.76 -14.41 4.05
C GLN A 40 10.13 -14.83 2.71
N ALA A 41 8.85 -15.20 2.70
CA ALA A 41 8.11 -15.51 1.49
C ALA A 41 7.97 -14.28 0.58
N ALA A 42 7.79 -13.09 1.14
CA ALA A 42 7.77 -11.82 0.39
C ALA A 42 9.13 -11.46 -0.23
N LEU A 43 10.24 -11.97 0.31
CA LEU A 43 11.58 -11.68 -0.19
C LEU A 43 11.82 -12.25 -1.61
N ILE A 44 11.33 -13.45 -1.89
CA ILE A 44 11.52 -14.13 -3.18
C ILE A 44 10.97 -13.30 -4.35
N PRO A 45 9.68 -12.90 -4.38
CA PRO A 45 9.15 -12.08 -5.48
C PRO A 45 9.83 -10.70 -5.55
N LEU A 46 10.20 -10.11 -4.40
CA LEU A 46 10.90 -8.82 -4.39
C LEU A 46 12.29 -8.92 -5.04
N LEU A 47 13.05 -9.95 -4.69
CA LEU A 47 14.37 -10.23 -5.29
C LEU A 47 14.25 -10.56 -6.79
N LEU A 48 13.19 -11.26 -7.21
CA LEU A 48 12.94 -11.50 -8.63
C LEU A 48 12.71 -10.19 -9.40
N VAL A 49 11.92 -9.27 -8.85
CA VAL A 49 11.70 -7.95 -9.48
C VAL A 49 13.01 -7.16 -9.57
N VAL A 50 13.78 -7.11 -8.47
CA VAL A 50 15.09 -6.43 -8.47
C VAL A 50 16.05 -7.08 -9.47
N GLY A 51 16.13 -8.41 -9.48
CA GLY A 51 16.99 -9.16 -10.41
C GLY A 51 16.60 -8.94 -11.88
N PHE A 52 15.30 -8.91 -12.18
CA PHE A 52 14.79 -8.61 -13.50
C PHE A 52 15.18 -7.19 -13.95
N VAL A 53 15.01 -6.18 -13.09
CA VAL A 53 15.43 -4.80 -13.40
C VAL A 53 16.94 -4.72 -13.64
N VAL A 54 17.76 -5.40 -12.83
CA VAL A 54 19.21 -5.46 -13.04
C VAL A 54 19.56 -6.10 -14.38
N LEU A 55 18.92 -7.21 -14.74
CA LEU A 55 19.12 -7.87 -16.03
C LEU A 55 18.82 -6.92 -17.19
N LEU A 56 17.70 -6.20 -17.14
CA LEU A 56 17.36 -5.21 -18.16
C LEU A 56 18.42 -4.09 -18.28
N ILE A 57 18.93 -3.61 -17.14
CA ILE A 57 20.01 -2.60 -17.12
C ILE A 57 21.26 -3.14 -17.82
N LEU A 58 21.63 -4.40 -17.55
CA LEU A 58 22.80 -5.02 -18.18
C LEU A 58 22.60 -5.22 -19.68
N LEU A 59 21.42 -5.65 -20.10
CA LEU A 59 21.07 -5.85 -21.51
C LEU A 59 21.11 -4.55 -22.32
N VAL A 60 20.68 -3.42 -21.73
CA VAL A 60 20.68 -2.11 -22.40
C VAL A 60 22.06 -1.45 -22.39
N LYS A 61 22.89 -1.72 -21.37
CA LYS A 61 24.23 -1.14 -21.26
C LYS A 61 25.30 -1.87 -22.09
N GLY A 62 25.04 -3.11 -22.51
CA GLY A 62 25.93 -3.92 -23.34
C GLY A 62 25.65 -3.77 -24.82
#